data_AF-A0A9X4QW66-F1
#
_entry.id   AF-A0A9X4QW66-F1
#
_cell.length_a   1.000
_cell.length_b   1.000
_cell.length_c   1.000
_cell.angle_alpha   90.00
_cell.angle_beta   90.00
_cell.angle_gamma   90.00
#
_symmetry.space_group_name_H-M   'P 1'
#
loop_
_entity.id
_entity.type
_entity.pdbx_description
1 polymer ?
#
loop_
_entity_poly.entity_id
_entity_poly.type
_entity_poly.pdbx_seq_one_letter_code
_entity_poly.pdbx_strand_id
1 'polypeptide(L)' 'MGGTNTEESTEGSGLGMSIAKTIVEAHGGEIQVHSKVWQGTEIEILLPC' A
#
# COMPACT_ATOMS: atom_id res chain seq x y z
N MET A 1 -16.05 -8.16 -25.50
CA MET A 1 -17.09 -7.10 -25.38
C MET A 1 -17.44 -7.01 -23.91
N GLY A 2 -17.20 -5.95 -23.16
CA GLY A 2 -16.55 -4.67 -23.42
C GLY A 2 -16.08 -4.16 -22.04
N GLY A 3 -15.01 -3.36 -22.03
CA GLY A 3 -14.49 -2.77 -20.80
C GLY A 3 -15.50 -1.80 -20.19
N THR A 4 -15.62 -1.83 -18.87
CA THR A 4 -16.28 -0.78 -18.10
C THR A 4 -15.16 0.03 -17.45
N ASN A 5 -14.78 1.14 -18.11
CA ASN A 5 -14.15 2.25 -17.42
C ASN A 5 -15.19 2.79 -16.44
N THR A 6 -15.04 2.45 -15.17
CA THR A 6 -15.79 3.12 -14.12
C THR A 6 -14.79 4.01 -13.40
N GLU A 7 -14.85 5.31 -13.70
CA GLU A 7 -14.30 6.38 -12.88
C GLU A 7 -15.12 6.52 -11.58
N GLU A 8 -15.36 5.39 -10.90
CA GLU A 8 -15.77 5.37 -9.52
C GLU A 8 -14.50 5.74 -8.75
N SER A 9 -14.53 6.92 -8.11
CA SER A 9 -13.61 7.25 -7.04
C SER A 9 -13.55 6.05 -6.10
N THR A 10 -12.57 5.19 -6.31
CA THR A 10 -12.33 4.01 -5.51
C THR A 10 -11.73 4.58 -4.24
N GLU A 11 -12.59 5.07 -3.38
CA GLU A 11 -12.29 5.30 -1.99
C GLU A 11 -11.93 3.91 -1.46
N GLY A 12 -10.65 3.58 -1.58
CA GLY A 12 -10.15 2.28 -1.16
C GLY A 12 -10.58 2.10 0.28
N SER A 13 -11.03 0.91 0.64
CA SER A 13 -11.54 0.58 1.99
C SER A 13 -10.51 0.77 3.13
N GLY A 14 -9.36 1.41 2.88
CA GLY A 14 -8.22 1.50 3.79
C GLY A 14 -7.46 0.19 3.95
N LEU A 15 -7.90 -0.88 3.27
CA LEU A 15 -7.41 -2.24 3.49
C LEU A 15 -6.01 -2.50 2.90
N GLY A 16 -5.61 -1.73 1.88
CA GLY A 16 -4.36 -1.98 1.16
C GLY A 16 -3.14 -2.00 2.09
N MET A 17 -3.06 -1.05 3.02
CA MET A 17 -1.92 -0.95 3.94
C MET A 17 -1.98 -1.96 5.08
N SER A 18 -3.17 -2.28 5.60
CA SER A 18 -3.30 -3.34 6.61
C SER A 18 -2.92 -4.71 6.05
N ILE A 19 -3.29 -4.99 4.79
CA ILE A 19 -2.92 -6.23 4.09
C ILE A 19 -1.40 -6.27 3.88
N ALA A 20 -0.82 -5.22 3.31
CA ALA A 20 0.62 -5.14 3.06
C ALA A 20 1.43 -5.29 4.36
N LYS A 21 1.04 -4.62 5.44
CA LYS A 21 1.67 -4.76 6.75
C LYS A 21 1.64 -6.21 7.24
N THR A 22 0.48 -6.85 7.18
CA THR A 22 0.32 -8.26 7.61
C THR A 22 1.22 -9.19 6.80
N ILE A 23 1.33 -8.98 5.49
CA ILE A 23 2.19 -9.77 4.61
C ILE A 23 3.66 -9.57 5.01
N VAL A 24 4.12 -8.33 5.16
CA VAL A 24 5.51 -8.03 5.51
C VAL A 24 5.88 -8.64 6.87
N GLU A 25 5.03 -8.47 7.89
CA GLU A 25 5.22 -9.06 9.22
C GLU A 25 5.25 -10.59 9.18
N ALA A 26 4.40 -11.23 8.34
CA ALA A 26 4.40 -12.69 8.17
C ALA A 26 5.70 -13.23 7.55
N HIS A 27 6.43 -12.40 6.80
CA HIS A 27 7.76 -12.72 6.26
C HIS A 27 8.89 -12.31 7.21
N GLY A 28 8.58 -11.86 8.44
CA GLY A 28 9.57 -11.39 9.42
C GLY A 28 10.21 -10.06 9.04
N GLY A 29 9.62 -9.32 8.10
CA GLY A 29 10.11 -8.04 7.64
C GLY A 29 9.51 -6.84 8.38
N GLU A 30 9.88 -5.66 7.92
CA GLU A 30 9.43 -4.37 8.44
C GLU A 30 8.93 -3.48 7.29
N ILE A 31 7.90 -2.67 7.55
CA ILE A 31 7.35 -1.67 6.62
C ILE A 31 7.38 -0.28 7.27
N GLN A 32 7.94 0.70 6.56
CA GLN A 32 8.04 2.09 6.99
C GLN A 32 7.38 3.02 5.98
N VAL A 33 6.77 4.11 6.46
CA VAL A 33 6.07 5.09 5.62
C VAL A 33 6.62 6.47 5.92
N HIS A 34 7.17 7.12 4.89
CA HIS A 34 7.69 8.48 4.95
C HIS A 34 6.80 9.35 4.06
N SER A 35 6.04 10.25 4.66
CA SER A 35 5.20 11.17 3.90
C SER A 35 5.46 12.60 4.34
N LYS A 36 5.55 13.50 3.36
CA LYS A 36 5.66 14.94 3.62
C LYS A 36 4.73 15.69 2.68
N VAL A 37 3.95 16.60 3.25
CA VAL A 37 2.99 17.42 2.50
C VAL A 37 3.73 18.12 1.37
N TRP A 38 3.18 18.05 0.15
CA TRP A 38 3.75 18.58 -1.09
C TRP A 38 5.03 17.90 -1.61
N GLN A 39 5.43 16.77 -1.04
CA GLN A 39 6.60 15.98 -1.50
C GLN A 39 6.25 14.54 -1.89
N GLY A 40 5.04 14.10 -1.57
CA GLY A 40 4.56 12.75 -1.83
C GLY A 40 4.77 11.83 -0.64
N THR A 41 4.67 10.53 -0.92
CA THR A 41 4.78 9.46 0.08
C THR A 41 5.71 8.38 -0.46
N GLU A 42 6.64 7.97 0.38
CA GLU A 42 7.57 6.87 0.17
C GLU A 42 7.23 5.74 1.16
N ILE A 43 7.29 4.50 0.68
CA ILE A 43 7.04 3.30 1.48
C ILE A 43 8.24 2.39 1.31
N GLU A 44 8.90 2.05 2.41
CA GLU A 44 10.07 1.18 2.44
C GLU A 44 9.68 -0.18 3.04
N ILE A 45 10.16 -1.26 2.43
CA ILE A 45 9.92 -2.64 2.89
C ILE A 45 11.26 -3.34 3.03
N LEU A 46 11.55 -3.83 4.23
CA LEU A 46 12.77 -4.57 4.56
C LEU A 46 12.38 -6.03 4.83
N LEU A 47 13.01 -6.97 4.12
CA LEU A 47 12.78 -8.41 4.31
C LEU A 47 14.07 -9.10 4.76
N PRO A 48 14.00 -10.10 5.67
CA PRO A 48 15.14 -10.94 6.02
C PRO A 48 15.68 -11.75 4.83
N CYS A 49 16.98 -12.06 4.86
CA CYS A 49 17.68 -12.85 3.84
C CYS A 49 17.62 -14.36 4.09
#